data_AF-A0A2L2LCB2-F1
#
_entry.id   AF-A0A2L2LCB2-F1
#
_cell.length_a   1.000
_cell.length_b   1.000
_cell.length_c   1.000
_cell.angle_alpha   90.00
_cell.angle_beta   90.00
_cell.angle_gamma   90.00
#
_symmetry.space_group_name_H-M   'P 1'
#
loop_
_entity.id
_entity.type
_entity.pdbx_description
1 polymer ?
#
loop_
_entity_poly.entity_id
_entity_poly.type
_entity_poly.pdbx_seq_one_letter_code
_entity_poly.pdbx_strand_id
1 'polypeptide(L)'
;MPFYIRKSVSAGPFRFNFSKGGVGVSVGIKGLRIGTGPRGHYIHAGRGGLYYRATLGNAGRSRSSGVAPYKPSPDVTFDNSDVTMTEIESGDVMYMQDESFSELLNEINSKAGQTRMSAALMWTAAGIGAFAGLASGGPGLLLCALALPGWAIGKWLDSYRRTTVLYYDLEGDAESAYNHLVQGFDGLNGCAAKWHIEAGGAVQNLTAWKRNAGASHLVNRKATTLAYSLPSVIKSNVTPPALHVGKQIMFFMPDIVLVQDGGRVGAVNYVNLNIKWQDSRFVETERVPSDAKIVDYTWKHPNKSGGPDRRFKDNRQIPVCLYEAIHFTSNSGVNELVEFSRIGVADSFANGCRKLATLPRERTIERPSAPANDVVEAAPIVEPVRKRNRLRTAAFTILGLTLGLPALALVIGSGKQKSDTGLQPNLVLETSGTLSADTAASSAQGANPPLLQSTDARATPVSTSPIATSHDLTRSESIVGGEEERTVRYTKTMVNLREGPGTKFAVVAVIQKDTVVSVLEVKGGWSRVRVDEKKNGWMANSTISDRP
;
A
#
# COMPACT_ATOMS: atom_id res chain seq x y z
N MET A 1 -5.48 8.16 24.99
CA MET A 1 -5.13 9.30 25.89
C MET A 1 -5.35 10.60 25.13
N PRO A 2 -5.53 11.76 25.78
CA PRO A 2 -5.39 13.04 25.08
C PRO A 2 -4.02 13.08 24.38
N PHE A 3 -4.00 13.44 23.09
CA PHE A 3 -2.79 13.32 22.27
C PHE A 3 -1.74 14.35 22.69
N TYR A 4 -0.49 13.92 22.87
CA TYR A 4 0.55 14.82 23.36
C TYR A 4 1.15 15.69 22.25
N ILE A 5 0.84 16.99 22.26
CA ILE A 5 1.48 17.98 21.39
C ILE A 5 2.89 18.29 21.89
N ARG A 6 3.91 17.88 21.12
CA ARG A 6 5.33 18.08 21.47
C ARG A 6 5.73 19.55 21.23
N LYS A 7 6.32 20.22 22.23
CA LYS A 7 6.83 21.61 22.09
C LYS A 7 8.08 21.77 21.21
N SER A 8 8.72 20.68 20.81
CA SER A 8 9.82 20.71 19.83
C SER A 8 10.06 19.34 19.20
N VAL A 9 10.53 19.30 17.96
CA VAL A 9 10.95 18.09 17.23
C VAL A 9 12.26 18.36 16.49
N SER A 10 13.07 17.32 16.28
CA SER A 10 14.38 17.42 15.60
C SER A 10 14.40 16.62 14.29
N ALA A 11 15.04 17.19 13.27
CA ALA A 11 15.36 16.52 12.01
C ALA A 11 16.84 16.80 11.67
N GLY A 12 17.71 15.81 11.91
CA GLY A 12 19.16 15.98 11.84
C GLY A 12 19.67 17.12 12.75
N PRO A 13 20.51 18.06 12.25
CA PRO A 13 21.05 19.16 13.04
C PRO A 13 20.04 20.30 13.31
N PHE A 14 18.84 20.22 12.75
CA PHE A 14 17.79 21.22 12.94
C PHE A 14 16.84 20.80 14.08
N ARG A 15 16.77 21.61 15.14
CA ARG A 15 15.70 21.53 16.14
C ARG A 15 14.65 22.59 15.84
N PHE A 16 13.43 22.13 15.60
CA PHE A 16 12.24 22.94 15.42
C PHE A 16 11.57 23.09 16.79
N ASN A 17 11.45 24.32 17.26
CA ASN A 17 10.74 24.66 18.50
C ASN A 17 9.40 25.29 18.12
N PHE A 18 8.37 25.01 18.90
CA PHE A 18 7.00 25.26 18.53
C PHE A 18 6.30 26.16 19.55
N SER A 19 5.52 27.12 19.05
CA SER A 19 4.87 28.16 19.84
C SER A 19 3.69 28.76 19.06
N LYS A 20 2.75 29.41 19.76
CA LYS A 20 1.65 30.17 19.13
C LYS A 20 2.13 31.32 18.22
N GLY A 21 3.38 31.75 18.34
CA GLY A 21 4.01 32.74 17.44
C GLY A 21 4.62 32.14 16.18
N GLY A 22 4.58 30.80 16.02
CA GLY A 22 5.13 30.09 14.88
C GLY A 22 6.18 29.03 15.21
N VAL A 23 6.71 28.42 14.13
CA VAL A 23 7.83 27.47 14.15
C VAL A 23 9.17 28.21 14.15
N GLY A 24 9.95 28.06 15.22
CA GLY A 24 11.32 28.56 15.32
C GLY A 24 12.35 27.47 14.99
N VAL A 25 13.12 27.65 13.92
CA VAL A 25 14.19 26.72 13.52
C VAL A 25 15.52 27.13 14.15
N SER A 26 16.19 26.18 14.81
CA SER A 26 17.53 26.37 15.38
C SER A 26 18.49 25.30 14.89
N VAL A 27 19.68 25.73 14.45
CA VAL A 27 20.83 24.85 14.18
C VAL A 27 21.81 25.01 15.35
N GLY A 28 22.32 23.89 15.88
CA GLY A 28 23.26 23.97 16.99
C GLY A 28 23.74 22.64 17.55
N ILE A 29 25.04 22.58 17.84
CA ILE A 29 25.60 21.64 18.82
C ILE A 29 25.28 22.18 20.22
N LYS A 30 25.26 21.33 21.25
CA LYS A 30 24.91 21.66 22.64
C LYS A 30 25.82 22.76 23.23
N GLY A 31 25.48 24.02 22.99
CA GLY A 31 26.21 25.21 23.45
C GLY A 31 26.10 26.42 22.52
N LEU A 32 25.94 26.22 21.20
CA LEU A 32 25.87 27.28 20.19
C LEU A 32 24.54 27.20 19.42
N ARG A 33 23.87 28.34 19.20
CA ARG A 33 22.61 28.41 18.44
C ARG A 33 22.72 29.45 17.33
N ILE A 34 22.51 29.03 16.08
CA ILE A 34 22.41 29.93 14.92
C ILE A 34 21.07 29.64 14.23
N GLY A 35 20.29 30.70 13.98
CA GLY A 35 18.85 30.63 13.69
C GLY A 35 18.44 31.02 12.28
N THR A 36 19.02 30.39 11.26
CA THR A 36 18.56 30.52 9.86
C THR A 36 18.48 29.13 9.20
N GLY A 37 17.38 28.86 8.49
CA GLY A 37 17.15 27.57 7.84
C GLY A 37 15.80 27.46 7.15
N PRO A 38 15.57 26.42 6.33
CA PRO A 38 14.30 26.20 5.64
C PRO A 38 13.15 26.05 6.64
N ARG A 39 12.05 26.77 6.37
CA ARG A 39 10.88 26.80 7.25
C ARG A 39 10.05 25.52 6.98
N GLY A 40 9.61 24.85 8.04
CA GLY A 40 8.72 23.68 7.94
C GLY A 40 7.27 24.09 7.69
N HIS A 41 6.43 23.15 7.24
CA HIS A 41 5.04 23.43 6.91
C HIS A 41 4.23 23.77 8.16
N TYR A 42 3.48 24.87 8.09
CA TYR A 42 2.70 25.40 9.21
C TYR A 42 1.21 25.19 8.95
N ILE A 43 0.59 24.33 9.75
CA ILE A 43 -0.83 24.03 9.71
C ILE A 43 -1.40 24.56 11.03
N HIS A 44 -2.43 25.40 10.94
CA HIS A 44 -3.17 25.86 12.12
C HIS A 44 -4.64 25.53 11.95
N ALA A 45 -5.21 24.90 12.98
CA ALA A 45 -6.59 24.51 13.06
C ALA A 45 -7.21 25.18 14.29
N GLY A 46 -8.14 26.11 14.08
CA GLY A 46 -8.77 26.84 15.18
C GLY A 46 -10.22 27.21 14.87
N ARG A 47 -10.79 28.12 15.67
CA ARG A 47 -12.16 28.65 15.50
C ARG A 47 -12.38 29.33 14.14
N GLY A 48 -11.32 29.76 13.46
CA GLY A 48 -11.32 30.28 12.08
C GLY A 48 -11.02 29.24 10.99
N GLY A 49 -10.97 27.95 11.33
CA GLY A 49 -10.73 26.85 10.40
C GLY A 49 -9.33 26.23 10.41
N LEU A 50 -9.19 25.20 9.57
CA LEU A 50 -7.96 24.50 9.18
C LEU A 50 -7.30 25.24 8.01
N TYR A 51 -6.23 26.00 8.24
CA TYR A 51 -5.53 26.72 7.18
C TYR A 51 -4.06 26.28 7.02
N TYR A 52 -3.68 26.04 5.76
CA TYR A 52 -2.34 25.64 5.36
C TYR A 52 -1.49 26.87 5.01
N ARG A 53 -0.45 27.15 5.78
CA ARG A 53 0.50 28.24 5.48
C ARG A 53 1.79 27.69 4.88
N ALA A 54 1.74 27.42 3.57
CA ALA A 54 2.90 27.14 2.74
C ALA A 54 3.97 28.24 2.92
N THR A 55 5.23 27.85 3.11
CA THR A 55 6.29 28.80 3.46
C THR A 55 6.96 29.40 2.23
N LEU A 56 6.28 30.36 1.59
CA LEU A 56 6.80 31.28 0.55
C LEU A 56 7.84 30.65 -0.42
N GLY A 57 7.40 29.61 -1.14
CA GLY A 57 8.08 29.07 -2.31
C GLY A 57 7.12 29.07 -3.50
N ASN A 58 7.34 29.94 -4.50
CA ASN A 58 6.58 29.96 -5.77
C ASN A 58 5.04 29.88 -5.66
N ALA A 59 4.43 30.53 -4.67
CA ALA A 59 3.01 30.87 -4.72
C ALA A 59 2.76 31.73 -5.98
N GLY A 60 2.11 31.16 -7.00
CA GLY A 60 1.99 31.79 -8.31
C GLY A 60 1.92 30.85 -9.52
N ARG A 61 1.93 29.52 -9.34
CA ARG A 61 1.58 28.56 -10.40
C ARG A 61 0.57 27.52 -9.92
N SER A 62 -0.70 27.95 -9.85
CA SER A 62 -1.78 26.98 -10.01
C SER A 62 -1.63 26.32 -11.38
N ARG A 63 -1.28 25.04 -11.37
CA ARG A 63 -1.58 24.14 -12.47
C ARG A 63 -2.86 23.43 -12.07
N SER A 64 -3.93 23.64 -12.84
CA SER A 64 -5.05 22.71 -12.84
C SER A 64 -4.54 21.37 -13.37
N SER A 65 -4.06 20.52 -12.47
CA SER A 65 -3.82 19.11 -12.71
C SER A 65 -5.16 18.41 -12.51
N GLY A 66 -6.07 18.60 -13.48
CA GLY A 66 -7.45 18.11 -13.40
C GLY A 66 -7.49 16.66 -12.93
N VAL A 67 -8.25 16.41 -11.86
CA VAL A 67 -8.30 15.12 -11.15
C VAL A 67 -8.55 13.99 -12.15
N ALA A 68 -7.53 13.18 -12.39
CA ALA A 68 -7.67 11.99 -13.22
C ALA A 68 -8.68 11.07 -12.52
N PRO A 69 -9.84 10.76 -13.14
CA PRO A 69 -10.87 10.00 -12.47
C PRO A 69 -10.33 8.63 -12.08
N TYR A 70 -10.51 8.27 -10.80
CA TYR A 70 -10.10 6.97 -10.29
C TYR A 70 -10.74 5.87 -11.15
N LYS A 71 -9.89 5.12 -11.86
CA LYS A 71 -10.29 3.87 -12.48
C LYS A 71 -10.16 2.80 -11.40
N PRO A 72 -11.25 2.12 -10.99
CA PRO A 72 -11.11 0.96 -10.13
C PRO A 72 -10.15 -0.04 -10.79
N SER A 73 -9.24 -0.60 -9.98
CA SER A 73 -8.51 -1.81 -10.36
C SER A 73 -9.52 -2.88 -10.78
N PRO A 74 -9.23 -3.70 -11.80
CA PRO A 74 -10.12 -4.80 -12.16
C PRO A 74 -10.25 -5.74 -10.96
N ASP A 75 -11.49 -6.09 -10.59
CA ASP A 75 -11.81 -6.94 -9.44
C ASP A 75 -11.01 -8.25 -9.46
N VAL A 76 -9.95 -8.33 -8.66
CA VAL A 76 -9.15 -9.54 -8.55
C VAL A 76 -10.02 -10.58 -7.86
N THR A 77 -10.45 -11.56 -8.65
CA THR A 77 -11.44 -12.55 -8.27
C THR A 77 -10.76 -13.89 -8.07
N PHE A 78 -10.64 -14.30 -6.82
CA PHE A 78 -10.08 -15.60 -6.44
C PHE A 78 -11.19 -16.65 -6.48
N ASP A 79 -11.04 -17.64 -7.35
CA ASP A 79 -11.96 -18.77 -7.45
C ASP A 79 -11.58 -19.84 -6.42
N ASN A 80 -12.28 -19.84 -5.28
CA ASN A 80 -12.02 -20.80 -4.20
C ASN A 80 -13.00 -21.99 -4.26
N SER A 81 -13.06 -22.66 -5.41
CA SER A 81 -13.74 -23.94 -5.72
C SER A 81 -15.27 -24.01 -5.59
N ASP A 82 -15.87 -23.23 -4.69
CA ASP A 82 -17.30 -23.19 -4.36
C ASP A 82 -17.83 -21.74 -4.30
N VAL A 83 -16.93 -20.75 -4.15
CA VAL A 83 -17.21 -19.33 -3.89
C VAL A 83 -16.21 -18.43 -4.62
N THR A 84 -16.74 -17.45 -5.36
CA THR A 84 -15.97 -16.34 -5.95
C THR A 84 -15.71 -15.28 -4.88
N MET A 85 -14.44 -15.02 -4.58
CA MET A 85 -14.00 -13.99 -3.62
C MET A 85 -13.49 -12.76 -4.38
N THR A 86 -14.04 -11.58 -4.11
CA THR A 86 -13.57 -10.29 -4.64
C THR A 86 -12.63 -9.62 -3.64
N GLU A 87 -11.48 -9.15 -4.12
CA GLU A 87 -10.51 -8.37 -3.33
C GLU A 87 -11.08 -7.00 -2.90
N ILE A 88 -10.83 -6.61 -1.65
CA ILE A 88 -11.23 -5.34 -1.04
C ILE A 88 -9.95 -4.59 -0.65
N GLU A 89 -9.37 -3.90 -1.62
CA GLU A 89 -8.17 -3.08 -1.45
C GLU A 89 -8.37 -1.70 -2.10
N SER A 90 -7.69 -0.69 -1.55
CA SER A 90 -7.56 0.64 -2.16
C SER A 90 -6.70 0.64 -3.43
N GLY A 91 -6.97 1.59 -4.32
CA GLY A 91 -6.17 1.85 -5.51
C GLY A 91 -4.77 2.40 -5.23
N ASP A 92 -4.00 2.66 -6.30
CA ASP A 92 -2.66 3.26 -6.18
C ASP A 92 -2.75 4.62 -5.50
N VAL A 93 -2.09 4.71 -4.34
CA VAL A 93 -1.94 5.87 -3.46
C VAL A 93 -1.49 7.14 -4.21
N MET A 94 -0.84 7.02 -5.38
CA MET A 94 -0.51 8.17 -6.23
C MET A 94 -1.72 8.91 -6.83
N TYR A 95 -2.90 8.30 -6.89
CA TYR A 95 -4.16 8.97 -7.26
C TYR A 95 -4.87 9.64 -6.07
N MET A 96 -4.45 9.34 -4.84
CA MET A 96 -4.93 9.98 -3.62
C MET A 96 -4.25 11.35 -3.44
N GLN A 97 -4.64 12.32 -4.27
CA GLN A 97 -4.16 13.70 -4.20
C GLN A 97 -5.34 14.67 -4.08
N ASP A 98 -5.32 15.47 -3.01
CA ASP A 98 -6.13 16.67 -2.85
C ASP A 98 -5.33 17.88 -3.38
N GLU A 99 -5.96 18.77 -4.16
CA GLU A 99 -5.27 19.91 -4.78
C GLU A 99 -4.53 20.78 -3.74
N SER A 100 -5.13 20.98 -2.55
CA SER A 100 -4.58 21.81 -1.47
C SER A 100 -3.35 21.19 -0.79
N PHE A 101 -3.16 19.87 -0.90
CA PHE A 101 -2.02 19.13 -0.33
C PHE A 101 -1.02 18.65 -1.39
N SER A 102 -1.24 19.00 -2.67
CA SER A 102 -0.41 18.55 -3.79
C SER A 102 1.08 18.90 -3.63
N GLU A 103 1.43 20.11 -3.17
CA GLU A 103 2.84 20.49 -2.94
C GLU A 103 3.47 19.66 -1.79
N LEU A 104 2.75 19.49 -0.69
CA LEU A 104 3.16 18.70 0.48
C LEU A 104 3.41 17.23 0.11
N LEU A 105 2.50 16.63 -0.67
CA LEU A 105 2.65 15.26 -1.16
C LEU A 105 3.80 15.10 -2.14
N ASN A 106 4.01 16.07 -3.03
CA ASN A 106 5.18 16.08 -3.92
C ASN A 106 6.49 16.19 -3.14
N GLU A 107 6.56 16.98 -2.07
CA GLU A 107 7.74 17.03 -1.19
C GLU A 107 7.97 15.70 -0.45
N ILE A 108 6.93 15.12 0.16
CA ILE A 108 7.03 13.86 0.91
C ILE A 108 7.50 12.73 -0.02
N ASN A 109 6.87 12.56 -1.19
CA ASN A 109 7.26 11.53 -2.16
C ASN A 109 8.68 11.76 -2.71
N SER A 110 9.05 13.01 -3.00
CA SER A 110 10.42 13.37 -3.42
C SER A 110 11.46 13.01 -2.34
N LYS A 111 11.16 13.26 -1.06
CA LYS A 111 12.03 12.91 0.07
C LYS A 111 12.03 11.42 0.39
N ALA A 112 10.93 10.71 0.16
CA ALA A 112 10.84 9.26 0.29
C ALA A 112 11.67 8.54 -0.80
N GLY A 113 11.55 8.98 -2.05
CA GLY A 113 12.26 8.42 -3.21
C GLY A 113 13.77 8.72 -3.25
N GLN A 114 14.29 9.65 -2.44
CA GLN A 114 15.73 9.86 -2.32
C GLN A 114 16.45 8.60 -1.81
N THR A 115 17.61 8.30 -2.41
CA THR A 115 18.50 7.23 -1.95
C THR A 115 18.96 7.44 -0.51
N ARG A 116 19.09 6.34 0.25
CA ARG A 116 19.56 6.35 1.63
C ARG A 116 21.07 6.59 1.66
N MET A 117 21.51 7.79 2.05
CA MET A 117 22.93 8.13 2.20
C MET A 117 23.63 7.26 3.24
N SER A 118 22.91 6.79 4.26
CA SER A 118 23.36 5.77 5.21
C SER A 118 23.81 4.48 4.52
N ALA A 119 23.06 3.98 3.54
CA ALA A 119 23.45 2.80 2.77
C ALA A 119 24.54 3.12 1.75
N ALA A 120 24.42 4.25 1.04
CA ALA A 120 25.38 4.64 0.01
C ALA A 120 26.79 4.83 0.57
N LEU A 121 26.96 5.62 1.63
CA LEU A 121 28.28 5.88 2.23
C LEU A 121 28.90 4.63 2.88
N MET A 122 28.05 3.77 3.49
CA MET A 122 28.46 2.48 4.04
C MET A 122 29.04 1.58 2.95
N TRP A 123 28.30 1.38 1.85
CA TRP A 123 28.76 0.54 0.74
C TRP A 123 29.96 1.13 -0.02
N THR A 124 30.07 2.46 -0.18
CA THR A 124 31.27 3.04 -0.80
C THR A 124 32.50 2.87 0.08
N ALA A 125 32.39 3.03 1.41
CA ALA A 125 33.52 2.83 2.31
C ALA A 125 33.93 1.35 2.41
N ALA A 126 32.96 0.43 2.46
CA ALA A 126 33.21 -1.01 2.40
C ALA A 126 33.85 -1.42 1.06
N GLY A 127 33.39 -0.88 -0.07
CA GLY A 127 33.96 -1.15 -1.39
C GLY A 127 35.38 -0.63 -1.55
N ILE A 128 35.68 0.58 -1.05
CA ILE A 128 37.04 1.14 -1.00
C ILE A 128 37.96 0.27 -0.13
N GLY A 129 37.49 -0.18 1.04
CA GLY A 129 38.27 -1.06 1.92
C GLY A 129 38.51 -2.45 1.33
N ALA A 130 37.52 -3.04 0.65
CA ALA A 130 37.67 -4.31 -0.05
C ALA A 130 38.69 -4.19 -1.20
N PHE A 131 38.60 -3.13 -2.02
CA PHE A 131 39.54 -2.87 -3.11
C PHE A 131 40.97 -2.62 -2.59
N ALA A 132 41.12 -1.79 -1.56
CA ALA A 132 42.42 -1.56 -0.90
C ALA A 132 42.98 -2.83 -0.27
N GLY A 133 42.13 -3.68 0.30
CA GLY A 133 42.49 -5.00 0.83
C GLY A 133 43.10 -5.91 -0.24
N LEU A 134 42.41 -6.05 -1.38
CA LEU A 134 42.91 -6.81 -2.53
C LEU A 134 44.23 -6.23 -3.07
N ALA A 135 44.30 -4.90 -3.26
CA ALA A 135 45.48 -4.24 -3.80
C ALA A 135 46.72 -4.24 -2.88
N SER A 136 46.54 -4.46 -1.57
CA SER A 136 47.64 -4.51 -0.57
C SER A 136 47.96 -5.91 -0.05
N GLY A 137 47.28 -6.96 -0.53
CA GLY A 137 47.49 -8.33 -0.05
C GLY A 137 46.90 -8.61 1.34
N GLY A 138 45.88 -7.85 1.76
CA GLY A 138 45.16 -8.07 3.02
C GLY A 138 45.00 -6.84 3.93
N PRO A 139 46.08 -6.10 4.29
CA PRO A 139 46.02 -5.05 5.31
C PRO A 139 44.98 -3.95 5.05
N GLY A 140 44.73 -3.60 3.78
CA GLY A 140 43.71 -2.62 3.40
C GLY A 140 42.26 -2.99 3.79
N LEU A 141 41.97 -4.27 4.10
CA LEU A 141 40.66 -4.70 4.60
C LEU A 141 40.27 -4.00 5.91
N LEU A 142 41.25 -3.50 6.69
CA LEU A 142 40.97 -2.70 7.89
C LEU A 142 40.19 -1.41 7.57
N LEU A 143 40.31 -0.87 6.35
CA LEU A 143 39.53 0.30 5.92
C LEU A 143 38.03 0.00 5.76
N CYS A 144 37.60 -1.27 5.69
CA CYS A 144 36.19 -1.64 5.78
C CYS A 144 35.54 -1.19 7.11
N ALA A 145 36.32 -1.00 8.18
CA ALA A 145 35.83 -0.43 9.43
C ALA A 145 35.24 0.99 9.24
N LEU A 146 35.67 1.74 8.22
CA LEU A 146 35.13 3.06 7.87
C LEU A 146 33.67 3.01 7.36
N ALA A 147 33.14 1.82 7.05
CA ALA A 147 31.73 1.64 6.72
C ALA A 147 30.80 2.02 7.89
N LEU A 148 31.23 1.85 9.15
CA LEU A 148 30.45 2.23 10.34
C LEU A 148 30.32 3.77 10.53
N PRO A 149 31.41 4.58 10.54
CA PRO A 149 31.27 6.03 10.54
C PRO A 149 30.64 6.56 9.24
N GLY A 150 30.90 5.93 8.08
CA GLY A 150 30.20 6.24 6.83
C GLY A 150 28.68 6.08 6.94
N TRP A 151 28.22 4.96 7.51
CA TRP A 151 26.81 4.72 7.82
C TRP A 151 26.25 5.75 8.81
N ALA A 152 26.98 6.06 9.88
CA ALA A 152 26.53 7.00 10.92
C ALA A 152 26.38 8.43 10.37
N ILE A 153 27.36 8.90 9.60
CA ILE A 153 27.31 10.18 8.87
C ILE A 153 26.14 10.15 7.87
N GLY A 154 26.01 9.09 7.08
CA GLY A 154 24.92 8.95 6.11
C GLY A 154 23.52 8.93 6.75
N LYS A 155 23.38 8.34 7.94
CA LYS A 155 22.14 8.32 8.74
C LYS A 155 21.80 9.72 9.27
N TRP A 156 22.81 10.49 9.68
CA TRP A 156 22.64 11.89 10.04
C TRP A 156 22.24 12.74 8.81
N LEU A 157 22.87 12.54 7.65
CA LEU A 157 22.49 13.19 6.39
C LEU A 157 21.04 12.85 5.97
N ASP A 158 20.66 11.57 6.02
CA ASP A 158 19.31 11.11 5.72
C ASP A 158 18.26 11.78 6.61
N SER A 159 18.57 11.98 7.90
CA SER A 159 17.64 12.51 8.91
C SER A 159 17.24 13.99 8.74
N TYR A 160 17.88 14.73 7.83
CA TYR A 160 17.39 16.05 7.38
C TYR A 160 17.01 16.07 5.89
N ARG A 161 17.69 15.29 5.05
CA ARG A 161 17.40 15.25 3.60
C ARG A 161 16.11 14.52 3.24
N ARG A 162 15.82 13.43 3.94
CA ARG A 162 14.70 12.51 3.70
C ARG A 162 13.61 12.70 4.75
N THR A 163 13.38 13.95 5.17
CA THR A 163 12.43 14.29 6.23
C THR A 163 11.66 15.57 5.94
N THR A 164 10.33 15.49 5.93
CA THR A 164 9.39 16.62 5.93
C THR A 164 8.98 16.91 7.36
N VAL A 165 8.98 18.20 7.74
CA VAL A 165 8.54 18.64 9.07
C VAL A 165 7.19 19.32 8.94
N LEU A 166 6.21 18.79 9.66
CA LEU A 166 4.87 19.34 9.78
C LEU A 166 4.71 19.92 11.19
N TYR A 167 4.00 21.04 11.30
CA TYR A 167 3.58 21.61 12.58
C TYR A 167 2.07 21.84 12.59
N TYR A 168 1.43 21.39 13.67
CA TYR A 168 0.01 21.56 13.94
C TYR A 168 -0.20 22.44 15.17
N ASP A 169 -0.66 23.67 14.95
CA ASP A 169 -1.30 24.49 15.98
C ASP A 169 -2.78 24.06 16.04
N LEU A 170 -3.22 23.41 17.12
CA LEU A 170 -4.63 23.02 17.29
C LEU A 170 -5.23 23.82 18.45
N GLU A 171 -6.34 24.50 18.20
CA GLU A 171 -7.10 25.22 19.22
C GLU A 171 -8.62 25.00 19.05
N GLY A 172 -9.37 25.07 20.15
CA GLY A 172 -10.84 25.15 20.11
C GLY A 172 -11.51 23.97 19.41
N ASP A 173 -12.36 24.26 18.43
CA ASP A 173 -13.20 23.26 17.76
C ASP A 173 -12.38 22.16 17.06
N ALA A 174 -11.21 22.50 16.51
CA ALA A 174 -10.33 21.55 15.85
C ALA A 174 -9.57 20.65 16.83
N GLU A 175 -9.11 21.20 17.95
CA GLU A 175 -8.53 20.43 19.06
C GLU A 175 -9.58 19.48 19.67
N SER A 176 -10.82 19.96 19.84
CA SER A 176 -11.95 19.15 20.31
C SER A 176 -12.29 18.02 19.34
N ALA A 177 -12.44 18.32 18.04
CA ALA A 177 -12.72 17.34 17.00
C ALA A 177 -11.63 16.26 16.91
N TYR A 178 -10.35 16.64 16.96
CA TYR A 178 -9.25 15.68 16.92
C TYR A 178 -9.14 14.84 18.20
N ASN A 179 -9.45 15.42 19.39
CA ASN A 179 -9.56 14.65 20.63
C ASN A 179 -10.68 13.59 20.55
N HIS A 180 -11.83 13.89 19.93
CA HIS A 180 -12.88 12.89 19.73
C HIS A 180 -12.43 11.75 18.80
N LEU A 181 -11.72 12.05 17.71
CA LEU A 181 -11.16 11.02 16.81
C LEU A 181 -10.17 10.12 17.57
N VAL A 182 -9.27 10.71 18.35
CA VAL A 182 -8.27 9.99 19.16
C VAL A 182 -8.95 9.10 20.23
N GLN A 183 -9.99 9.60 20.91
CA GLN A 183 -10.76 8.81 21.88
C GLN A 183 -11.53 7.66 21.24
N GLY A 184 -12.12 7.87 20.05
CA GLY A 184 -12.73 6.79 19.28
C GLY A 184 -11.72 5.73 18.86
N PHE A 185 -10.53 6.16 18.41
CA PHE A 185 -9.45 5.25 18.03
C PHE A 185 -8.85 4.49 19.23
N ASP A 186 -8.78 5.09 20.42
CA ASP A 186 -8.45 4.35 21.65
C ASP A 186 -9.47 3.22 21.91
N GLY A 187 -10.76 3.46 21.62
CA GLY A 187 -11.83 2.45 21.68
C GLY A 187 -11.57 1.28 20.73
N LEU A 188 -11.33 1.57 19.45
CA LEU A 188 -10.94 0.57 18.44
C LEU A 188 -9.67 -0.19 18.85
N ASN A 189 -8.66 0.52 19.33
CA ASN A 189 -7.40 -0.09 19.77
C ASN A 189 -7.54 -0.85 21.10
N GLY A 190 -8.62 -0.62 21.86
CA GLY A 190 -8.94 -1.35 23.08
C GLY A 190 -9.56 -2.73 22.85
N CYS A 191 -9.91 -3.10 21.62
CA CYS A 191 -10.50 -4.41 21.29
C CYS A 191 -9.47 -5.56 21.40
N ALA A 192 -9.91 -6.75 21.84
CA ALA A 192 -9.00 -7.90 22.01
C ALA A 192 -8.54 -8.51 20.67
N ALA A 193 -9.37 -8.45 19.62
CA ALA A 193 -9.00 -8.81 18.26
C ALA A 193 -9.48 -7.77 17.25
N LYS A 194 -8.70 -7.62 16.17
CA LYS A 194 -8.82 -6.57 15.15
C LYS A 194 -8.34 -7.17 13.84
N TRP A 195 -9.12 -7.04 12.77
CA TRP A 195 -8.79 -7.62 11.48
C TRP A 195 -8.93 -6.61 10.34
N HIS A 196 -8.12 -6.78 9.31
CA HIS A 196 -8.35 -6.25 7.97
C HIS A 196 -8.96 -7.35 7.11
N ILE A 197 -9.94 -6.99 6.28
CA ILE A 197 -10.67 -7.91 5.40
C ILE A 197 -10.19 -7.69 3.97
N GLU A 198 -9.29 -8.55 3.51
CA GLU A 198 -8.65 -8.43 2.19
C GLU A 198 -9.57 -8.85 1.04
N ALA A 199 -10.54 -9.74 1.29
CA ALA A 199 -11.48 -10.20 0.26
C ALA A 199 -12.78 -10.72 0.88
N GLY A 200 -13.87 -10.65 0.12
CA GLY A 200 -15.19 -11.14 0.50
C GLY A 200 -15.92 -11.86 -0.64
N GLY A 201 -16.79 -12.81 -0.33
CA GLY A 201 -17.56 -13.56 -1.33
C GLY A 201 -18.85 -14.18 -0.78
N ALA A 202 -19.95 -14.00 -1.50
CA ALA A 202 -21.26 -14.55 -1.12
C ALA A 202 -21.36 -16.06 -1.40
N VAL A 203 -21.88 -16.83 -0.44
CA VAL A 203 -21.98 -18.30 -0.52
C VAL A 203 -23.27 -18.69 -1.26
N GLN A 204 -23.16 -18.93 -2.56
CA GLN A 204 -24.31 -19.20 -3.43
C GLN A 204 -24.80 -20.66 -3.39
N ASN A 205 -23.89 -21.61 -3.13
CA ASN A 205 -24.16 -23.05 -3.26
C ASN A 205 -24.48 -23.71 -1.91
N LEU A 206 -25.51 -24.57 -1.86
CA LEU A 206 -25.89 -25.30 -0.63
C LEU A 206 -24.77 -26.19 -0.08
N THR A 207 -23.95 -26.79 -0.95
CA THR A 207 -22.77 -27.57 -0.57
C THR A 207 -21.73 -26.70 0.14
N ALA A 208 -21.47 -25.50 -0.41
CA ALA A 208 -20.56 -24.52 0.15
C ALA A 208 -21.06 -24.01 1.52
N TRP A 209 -22.36 -23.71 1.62
CA TRP A 209 -23.01 -23.31 2.87
C TRP A 209 -22.84 -24.37 3.97
N LYS A 210 -23.01 -25.67 3.63
CA LYS A 210 -22.78 -26.78 4.57
C LYS A 210 -21.32 -27.01 4.94
N ARG A 211 -20.38 -26.77 4.02
CA ARG A 211 -18.93 -26.87 4.26
C ARG A 211 -18.47 -25.77 5.22
N ASN A 212 -19.03 -24.57 5.08
CA ASN A 212 -18.67 -23.37 5.84
C ASN A 212 -19.61 -23.10 7.02
N ALA A 213 -20.02 -24.16 7.75
CA ALA A 213 -20.81 -24.08 8.99
C ALA A 213 -22.09 -23.20 8.94
N GLY A 214 -22.70 -23.06 7.76
CA GLY A 214 -23.92 -22.26 7.56
C GLY A 214 -23.69 -20.78 7.25
N ALA A 215 -22.46 -20.34 7.01
CA ALA A 215 -22.16 -18.97 6.61
C ALA A 215 -22.78 -18.62 5.23
N SER A 216 -23.40 -17.43 5.14
CA SER A 216 -23.92 -16.85 3.90
C SER A 216 -22.89 -16.04 3.12
N HIS A 217 -21.78 -15.66 3.76
CA HIS A 217 -20.68 -14.89 3.20
C HIS A 217 -19.36 -15.37 3.79
N LEU A 218 -18.33 -15.48 2.96
CA LEU A 218 -16.96 -15.75 3.38
C LEU A 218 -16.12 -14.48 3.32
N VAL A 219 -15.13 -14.39 4.20
CA VAL A 219 -14.13 -13.31 4.20
C VAL A 219 -12.73 -13.89 4.39
N ASN A 220 -11.75 -13.33 3.67
CA ASN A 220 -10.34 -13.50 3.98
C ASN A 220 -9.95 -12.39 4.96
N ARG A 221 -9.74 -12.75 6.23
CA ARG A 221 -9.36 -11.81 7.30
C ARG A 221 -7.90 -12.02 7.72
N LYS A 222 -7.15 -10.94 7.93
CA LYS A 222 -5.83 -10.96 8.57
C LYS A 222 -5.82 -10.08 9.80
N ALA A 223 -5.15 -10.51 10.86
CA ALA A 223 -5.02 -9.70 12.08
C ALA A 223 -4.28 -8.39 11.77
N THR A 224 -4.80 -7.26 12.26
CA THR A 224 -4.23 -5.93 11.99
C THR A 224 -3.82 -5.18 13.25
N THR A 225 -2.88 -4.24 13.08
CA THR A 225 -2.30 -3.42 14.15
C THR A 225 -2.79 -1.98 14.08
N LEU A 226 -3.29 -1.49 15.22
CA LEU A 226 -3.57 -0.07 15.47
C LEU A 226 -2.46 0.48 16.36
N ALA A 227 -1.90 1.64 16.00
CA ALA A 227 -0.78 2.27 16.71
C ALA A 227 -0.89 3.80 16.71
N TYR A 228 -0.01 4.45 17.48
CA TYR A 228 0.26 5.88 17.36
C TYR A 228 1.65 6.06 16.74
N SER A 229 1.72 6.42 15.46
CA SER A 229 2.98 6.45 14.70
C SER A 229 2.95 7.49 13.58
N LEU A 230 4.06 7.65 12.85
CA LEU A 230 4.19 8.57 11.71
C LEU A 230 4.91 7.86 10.56
N PRO A 231 4.64 8.23 9.29
CA PRO A 231 5.48 7.83 8.17
C PRO A 231 6.95 8.16 8.46
N SER A 232 7.87 7.25 8.11
CA SER A 232 9.30 7.40 8.46
C SER A 232 9.94 8.70 7.94
N VAL A 233 9.40 9.22 6.84
CA VAL A 233 9.78 10.46 6.14
C VAL A 233 9.16 11.71 6.78
N ILE A 234 8.25 11.58 7.74
CA ILE A 234 7.56 12.72 8.38
C ILE A 234 8.02 12.88 9.83
N LYS A 235 8.08 14.14 10.28
CA LYS A 235 8.25 14.54 11.67
C LYS A 235 7.19 15.59 12.01
N SER A 236 6.37 15.30 13.01
CA SER A 236 5.28 16.17 13.46
C SER A 236 5.33 16.34 14.99
N ASN A 237 4.81 17.47 15.48
CA ASN A 237 4.55 17.68 16.90
C ASN A 237 3.41 16.81 17.43
N VAL A 238 2.46 16.44 16.58
CA VAL A 238 1.38 15.48 16.85
C VAL A 238 1.83 14.08 16.42
N THR A 239 1.41 13.04 17.16
CA THR A 239 1.61 11.63 16.77
C THR A 239 0.22 11.04 16.51
N PRO A 240 -0.19 10.85 15.25
CA PRO A 240 -1.56 10.49 14.90
C PRO A 240 -1.85 9.00 15.17
N PRO A 241 -3.14 8.64 15.25
CA PRO A 241 -3.61 7.29 15.01
C PRO A 241 -3.13 6.75 13.65
N ALA A 242 -2.67 5.50 13.64
CA ALA A 242 -2.23 4.77 12.47
C ALA A 242 -2.92 3.39 12.42
N LEU A 243 -3.71 3.17 11.37
CA LEU A 243 -4.42 1.92 11.09
C LEU A 243 -3.71 1.19 9.94
N HIS A 244 -3.31 -0.06 10.15
CA HIS A 244 -2.78 -0.91 9.08
C HIS A 244 -3.92 -1.57 8.31
N VAL A 245 -3.81 -1.62 6.98
CA VAL A 245 -4.81 -2.13 6.04
C VAL A 245 -4.07 -2.78 4.87
N GLY A 246 -3.93 -4.12 4.92
CA GLY A 246 -3.12 -4.88 3.97
C GLY A 246 -1.67 -4.37 3.90
N LYS A 247 -1.25 -3.96 2.70
CA LYS A 247 0.07 -3.34 2.44
C LYS A 247 0.13 -1.85 2.82
N GLN A 248 -1.01 -1.20 3.01
CA GLN A 248 -1.13 0.24 3.24
C GLN A 248 -1.26 0.57 4.74
N ILE A 249 -0.97 1.83 5.09
CA ILE A 249 -1.18 2.38 6.44
C ILE A 249 -1.88 3.73 6.33
N MET A 250 -3.02 3.88 7.01
CA MET A 250 -3.80 5.11 7.11
C MET A 250 -3.42 5.86 8.40
N PHE A 251 -2.84 7.05 8.27
CA PHE A 251 -2.47 7.94 9.37
C PHE A 251 -3.46 9.10 9.46
N PHE A 252 -4.25 9.14 10.53
CA PHE A 252 -5.30 10.13 10.73
C PHE A 252 -4.71 11.41 11.34
N MET A 253 -4.21 12.31 10.48
CA MET A 253 -3.69 13.62 10.91
C MET A 253 -4.86 14.56 11.29
N PRO A 254 -4.62 15.70 11.97
CA PRO A 254 -5.69 16.65 12.32
C PRO A 254 -6.40 17.31 11.12
N ASP A 255 -5.77 17.31 9.94
CA ASP A 255 -6.23 18.00 8.73
C ASP A 255 -6.68 17.04 7.61
N ILE A 256 -5.97 15.91 7.47
CA ILE A 256 -6.16 14.93 6.39
C ILE A 256 -5.79 13.51 6.85
N VAL A 257 -6.26 12.48 6.14
CA VAL A 257 -5.76 11.11 6.32
C VAL A 257 -4.65 10.85 5.32
N LEU A 258 -3.41 10.68 5.77
CA LEU A 258 -2.31 10.27 4.91
C LEU A 258 -2.38 8.76 4.70
N VAL A 259 -2.27 8.30 3.46
CA VAL A 259 -2.22 6.87 3.13
C VAL A 259 -0.82 6.56 2.60
N GLN A 260 -0.13 5.59 3.20
CA GLN A 260 1.21 5.18 2.78
C GLN A 260 1.17 3.77 2.19
N ASP A 261 1.70 3.59 0.97
CA ASP A 261 2.04 2.29 0.39
C ASP A 261 3.56 2.23 0.18
N GLY A 262 4.23 1.40 0.97
CA GLY A 262 5.68 1.20 0.91
C GLY A 262 6.49 2.51 1.02
N GLY A 263 6.97 3.00 -0.11
CA GLY A 263 7.74 4.23 -0.25
C GLY A 263 6.97 5.45 -0.78
N ARG A 264 5.66 5.33 -1.01
CA ARG A 264 4.77 6.36 -1.55
C ARG A 264 3.79 6.84 -0.47
N VAL A 265 3.39 8.11 -0.54
CA VAL A 265 2.37 8.71 0.34
C VAL A 265 1.38 9.51 -0.49
N GLY A 266 0.10 9.31 -0.22
CA GLY A 266 -1.02 10.09 -0.73
C GLY A 266 -1.83 10.64 0.44
N ALA A 267 -2.91 11.37 0.16
CA ALA A 267 -3.77 11.93 1.18
C ALA A 267 -5.24 11.92 0.76
N VAL A 268 -6.11 11.61 1.72
CA VAL A 268 -7.57 11.64 1.55
C VAL A 268 -8.18 12.59 2.56
N ASN A 269 -8.83 13.62 2.02
CA ASN A 269 -9.56 14.64 2.74
C ASN A 269 -10.71 14.04 3.55
N TYR A 270 -10.88 14.43 4.83
CA TYR A 270 -12.01 13.96 5.67
C TYR A 270 -13.40 14.20 5.06
N VAL A 271 -13.57 15.21 4.19
CA VAL A 271 -14.83 15.45 3.45
C VAL A 271 -15.08 14.39 2.37
N ASN A 272 -14.00 13.84 1.81
CA ASN A 272 -14.03 12.79 0.78
C ASN A 272 -13.93 11.37 1.36
N LEU A 273 -13.71 11.23 2.67
CA LEU A 273 -13.61 9.95 3.37
C LEU A 273 -14.97 9.55 3.95
N ASN A 274 -15.69 8.70 3.22
CA ASN A 274 -16.94 8.13 3.68
C ASN A 274 -16.63 6.92 4.58
N ILE A 275 -17.11 6.98 5.82
CA ILE A 275 -16.96 5.92 6.83
C ILE A 275 -18.34 5.36 7.13
N LYS A 276 -18.55 4.09 6.83
CA LYS A 276 -19.73 3.33 7.24
C LYS A 276 -19.32 2.28 8.25
N TRP A 277 -20.21 1.96 9.18
CA TRP A 277 -20.01 0.86 10.12
C TRP A 277 -21.31 0.10 10.34
N GLN A 278 -21.20 -1.19 10.68
CA GLN A 278 -22.35 -2.05 10.98
C GLN A 278 -21.94 -3.24 11.86
N ASP A 279 -22.90 -3.80 12.59
CA ASP A 279 -22.73 -5.08 13.28
C ASP A 279 -22.62 -6.23 12.26
N SER A 280 -21.68 -7.14 12.51
CA SER A 280 -21.32 -8.31 11.68
C SER A 280 -21.55 -9.60 12.47
N ARG A 281 -22.33 -10.54 11.94
CA ARG A 281 -22.50 -11.88 12.53
C ARG A 281 -21.45 -12.83 11.94
N PHE A 282 -20.41 -13.14 12.71
CA PHE A 282 -19.29 -13.97 12.28
C PHE A 282 -19.33 -15.37 12.89
N VAL A 283 -19.16 -16.43 12.09
CA VAL A 283 -19.08 -17.82 12.56
C VAL A 283 -17.65 -18.10 13.03
N GLU A 284 -17.41 -18.01 14.33
CA GLU A 284 -16.04 -18.02 14.87
C GLU A 284 -15.52 -19.44 15.07
N THR A 285 -14.86 -19.96 14.03
CA THR A 285 -14.28 -21.31 14.02
C THR A 285 -12.99 -21.43 14.84
N GLU A 286 -12.30 -20.30 15.08
CA GLU A 286 -11.02 -20.24 15.80
C GLU A 286 -11.24 -20.07 17.32
N ARG A 287 -10.40 -19.28 18.00
CA ARG A 287 -10.60 -18.90 19.40
C ARG A 287 -11.37 -17.59 19.48
N VAL A 288 -12.57 -17.63 20.06
CA VAL A 288 -13.38 -16.44 20.37
C VAL A 288 -12.57 -15.41 21.17
N PRO A 289 -12.53 -14.13 20.77
CA PRO A 289 -11.91 -13.05 21.55
C PRO A 289 -12.60 -12.85 22.90
N SER A 290 -11.86 -12.47 23.93
CA SER A 290 -12.39 -12.35 25.30
C SER A 290 -13.41 -11.21 25.53
N ASP A 291 -13.56 -10.31 24.56
CA ASP A 291 -14.54 -9.22 24.57
C ASP A 291 -15.61 -9.35 23.47
N ALA A 292 -15.64 -10.49 22.77
CA ALA A 292 -16.63 -10.78 21.74
C ALA A 292 -17.98 -11.20 22.35
N LYS A 293 -19.06 -10.64 21.81
CA LYS A 293 -20.43 -11.03 22.19
C LYS A 293 -20.89 -12.21 21.35
N ILE A 294 -20.96 -13.41 21.93
CA ILE A 294 -21.63 -14.55 21.29
C ILE A 294 -23.15 -14.26 21.28
N VAL A 295 -23.79 -14.43 20.13
CA VAL A 295 -25.23 -14.14 19.91
C VAL A 295 -26.04 -15.32 19.42
N ASP A 296 -25.39 -16.36 18.88
CA ASP A 296 -26.02 -17.57 18.34
C ASP A 296 -25.02 -18.73 18.32
N TYR A 297 -25.47 -19.94 17.98
CA TYR A 297 -24.59 -21.10 17.77
C TYR A 297 -25.02 -21.88 16.52
N THR A 298 -24.09 -22.07 15.59
CA THR A 298 -24.26 -22.95 14.43
C THR A 298 -23.57 -24.30 14.66
N TRP A 299 -23.75 -25.25 13.76
CA TRP A 299 -23.03 -26.52 13.74
C TRP A 299 -21.94 -26.49 12.65
N LYS A 300 -20.80 -27.14 12.91
CA LYS A 300 -19.71 -27.30 11.94
C LYS A 300 -20.20 -27.84 10.59
N HIS A 301 -21.17 -28.75 10.62
CA HIS A 301 -21.88 -29.26 9.45
C HIS A 301 -23.41 -29.22 9.71
N PRO A 302 -24.11 -28.14 9.30
CA PRO A 302 -25.53 -28.00 9.52
C PRO A 302 -26.36 -28.78 8.50
N ASN A 303 -27.54 -29.21 8.91
CA ASN A 303 -28.57 -29.76 8.04
C ASN A 303 -29.41 -28.63 7.41
N LYS A 304 -30.41 -28.95 6.57
CA LYS A 304 -31.21 -27.93 5.85
C LYS A 304 -32.06 -27.02 6.77
N SER A 305 -32.26 -27.38 8.05
CA SER A 305 -32.97 -26.60 9.05
C SER A 305 -32.05 -26.07 10.17
N GLY A 306 -30.74 -25.98 9.92
CA GLY A 306 -29.75 -25.42 10.84
C GLY A 306 -29.32 -26.34 11.99
N GLY A 307 -30.01 -27.46 12.23
CA GLY A 307 -29.62 -28.46 13.23
C GLY A 307 -28.39 -29.29 12.81
N PRO A 308 -27.90 -30.20 13.67
CA PRO A 308 -26.74 -31.03 13.35
C PRO A 308 -27.05 -32.02 12.21
N ASP A 309 -26.16 -32.12 11.21
CA ASP A 309 -26.15 -33.23 10.27
C ASP A 309 -25.49 -34.45 10.93
N ARG A 310 -26.31 -35.40 11.40
CA ARG A 310 -25.91 -36.56 12.23
C ARG A 310 -24.99 -37.58 11.52
N ARG A 311 -24.70 -37.38 10.23
CA ARG A 311 -23.77 -38.23 9.46
C ARG A 311 -22.30 -37.93 9.75
N PHE A 312 -22.00 -36.76 10.31
CA PHE A 312 -20.65 -36.37 10.68
C PHE A 312 -20.38 -36.69 12.15
N LYS A 313 -19.42 -37.59 12.43
CA LYS A 313 -19.06 -38.02 13.78
C LYS A 313 -18.46 -36.89 14.63
N ASP A 314 -17.67 -36.01 14.02
CA ASP A 314 -17.10 -34.81 14.64
C ASP A 314 -17.79 -33.56 14.09
N ASN A 315 -18.97 -33.27 14.66
CA ASN A 315 -19.82 -32.13 14.32
C ASN A 315 -20.06 -31.28 15.58
N ARG A 316 -19.05 -30.52 16.01
CA ARG A 316 -19.18 -29.59 17.15
C ARG A 316 -20.08 -28.40 16.81
N GLN A 317 -20.65 -27.77 17.84
CA GLN A 317 -21.17 -26.42 17.74
C GLN A 317 -20.03 -25.40 17.56
N ILE A 318 -20.34 -24.29 16.90
CA ILE A 318 -19.45 -23.17 16.63
C ILE A 318 -20.20 -21.88 17.00
N PRO A 319 -19.62 -21.01 17.86
CA PRO A 319 -20.27 -19.78 18.27
C PRO A 319 -20.37 -18.77 17.12
N VAL A 320 -21.51 -18.12 17.00
CA VAL A 320 -21.69 -16.94 16.15
C VAL A 320 -21.46 -15.71 17.02
N CYS A 321 -20.37 -15.00 16.74
CA CYS A 321 -20.01 -13.77 17.42
C CYS A 321 -20.60 -12.55 16.70
N LEU A 322 -20.86 -11.49 17.46
CA LEU A 322 -21.20 -10.18 16.93
C LEU A 322 -19.94 -9.29 17.01
N TYR A 323 -19.43 -8.93 15.83
CA TYR A 323 -18.29 -8.04 15.63
C TYR A 323 -18.77 -6.71 15.02
N GLU A 324 -17.92 -5.69 14.99
CA GLU A 324 -18.24 -4.40 14.39
C GLU A 324 -17.31 -4.15 13.18
N ALA A 325 -17.91 -4.04 12.00
CA ALA A 325 -17.19 -3.82 10.75
C ALA A 325 -17.21 -2.35 10.36
N ILE A 326 -16.08 -1.80 9.91
CA ILE A 326 -15.93 -0.42 9.42
C ILE A 326 -15.41 -0.45 7.98
N HIS A 327 -16.16 0.17 7.06
CA HIS A 327 -15.79 0.34 5.66
C HIS A 327 -15.41 1.79 5.37
N PHE A 328 -14.16 1.99 4.96
CA PHE A 328 -13.61 3.27 4.51
C PHE A 328 -13.69 3.34 2.98
N THR A 329 -14.29 4.39 2.45
CA THR A 329 -14.35 4.63 0.99
C THR A 329 -14.03 6.09 0.63
N SER A 330 -13.43 6.32 -0.53
CA SER A 330 -13.26 7.69 -1.07
C SER A 330 -13.42 7.76 -2.58
N ASN A 331 -13.73 8.97 -3.08
CA ASN A 331 -13.71 9.28 -4.51
C ASN A 331 -12.30 9.21 -5.14
N SER A 332 -11.25 9.24 -4.31
CA SER A 332 -9.84 9.15 -4.70
C SER A 332 -9.27 7.72 -4.69
N GLY A 333 -10.10 6.71 -4.40
CA GLY A 333 -9.75 5.30 -4.52
C GLY A 333 -9.40 4.56 -3.22
N VAL A 334 -9.69 5.12 -2.03
CA VAL A 334 -9.69 4.32 -0.79
C VAL A 334 -10.88 3.37 -0.80
N ASN A 335 -10.64 2.12 -0.44
CA ASN A 335 -11.63 1.06 -0.29
C ASN A 335 -11.10 0.00 0.70
N GLU A 336 -11.25 0.24 2.00
CA GLU A 336 -10.71 -0.64 3.04
C GLU A 336 -11.79 -1.10 4.02
N LEU A 337 -11.81 -2.40 4.32
CA LEU A 337 -12.72 -3.00 5.29
C LEU A 337 -11.93 -3.57 6.47
N VAL A 338 -12.33 -3.20 7.68
CA VAL A 338 -11.76 -3.71 8.94
C VAL A 338 -12.87 -4.18 9.88
N GLU A 339 -12.55 -5.10 10.77
CA GLU A 339 -13.50 -5.71 11.71
C GLU A 339 -12.90 -5.76 13.12
N PHE A 340 -13.71 -5.46 14.13
CA PHE A 340 -13.31 -5.37 15.54
C PHE A 340 -14.12 -6.33 16.41
N SER A 341 -13.48 -6.97 17.39
CA SER A 341 -14.13 -7.98 18.23
C SER A 341 -15.22 -7.45 19.17
N ARG A 342 -15.29 -6.12 19.37
CA ARG A 342 -16.25 -5.44 20.24
C ARG A 342 -17.18 -4.55 19.43
N ILE A 343 -18.43 -4.45 19.85
CA ILE A 343 -19.46 -3.57 19.29
C ILE A 343 -19.51 -2.21 19.99
N GLY A 344 -19.98 -1.17 19.30
CA GLY A 344 -20.19 0.17 19.85
C GLY A 344 -18.92 1.02 19.98
N VAL A 345 -17.83 0.68 19.28
CA VAL A 345 -16.57 1.44 19.27
C VAL A 345 -16.37 2.26 17.99
N ALA A 346 -16.99 1.85 16.88
CA ALA A 346 -16.87 2.49 15.57
C ALA A 346 -17.48 3.91 15.51
N ASP A 347 -18.65 4.13 16.10
CA ASP A 347 -19.36 5.41 15.92
C ASP A 347 -18.61 6.60 16.51
N SER A 348 -17.97 6.44 17.68
CA SER A 348 -17.14 7.49 18.30
C SER A 348 -16.01 7.93 17.37
N PHE A 349 -15.34 6.97 16.73
CA PHE A 349 -14.27 7.23 15.76
C PHE A 349 -14.81 7.90 14.48
N ALA A 350 -15.90 7.37 13.92
CA ALA A 350 -16.58 7.95 12.75
C ALA A 350 -17.10 9.38 13.03
N ASN A 351 -17.56 9.66 14.26
CA ASN A 351 -17.94 11.00 14.71
C ASN A 351 -16.74 11.95 14.80
N GLY A 352 -15.58 11.49 15.27
CA GLY A 352 -14.35 12.27 15.23
C GLY A 352 -13.98 12.69 13.82
N CYS A 353 -13.95 11.74 12.88
CA CYS A 353 -13.70 12.01 11.46
C CYS A 353 -14.75 12.96 10.85
N ARG A 354 -16.04 12.77 11.14
CA ARG A 354 -17.13 13.67 10.70
C ARG A 354 -16.96 15.09 11.24
N LYS A 355 -16.58 15.27 12.52
CA LYS A 355 -16.28 16.60 13.09
C LYS A 355 -15.13 17.30 12.36
N LEU A 356 -14.06 16.58 12.02
CA LEU A 356 -12.94 17.13 11.25
C LEU A 356 -13.34 17.49 9.81
N ALA A 357 -14.23 16.72 9.19
CA ALA A 357 -14.80 17.05 7.87
C ALA A 357 -15.61 18.36 7.88
N THR A 358 -16.29 18.68 8.98
CA THR A 358 -17.09 19.92 9.12
C THR A 358 -16.29 21.20 9.42
N LEU A 359 -14.98 21.11 9.66
CA LEU A 359 -14.16 22.29 9.94
C LEU A 359 -13.97 23.14 8.67
N PRO A 360 -14.19 24.47 8.72
CA PRO A 360 -13.93 25.34 7.57
C PRO A 360 -12.43 25.32 7.21
N ARG A 361 -12.11 25.46 5.92
CA ARG A 361 -10.72 25.33 5.41
C ARG A 361 -10.17 26.55 4.68
N GLU A 362 -11.05 27.46 4.28
CA GLU A 362 -10.66 28.67 3.57
C GLU A 362 -10.93 29.87 4.45
N ARG A 363 -9.93 30.76 4.58
CA ARG A 363 -10.10 32.01 5.30
C ARG A 363 -10.87 32.96 4.39
N THR A 364 -12.09 33.33 4.78
CA THR A 364 -12.71 34.57 4.28
C THR A 364 -11.79 35.73 4.66
N ILE A 365 -10.95 36.15 3.70
CA ILE A 365 -10.14 37.36 3.87
C ILE A 365 -11.08 38.53 3.60
N GLU A 366 -11.79 38.94 4.65
CA GLU A 366 -12.13 40.35 4.80
C GLU A 366 -10.80 41.12 4.72
N ARG A 367 -10.53 41.69 3.54
CA ARG A 367 -9.44 42.65 3.39
C ARG A 367 -9.82 43.82 4.30
N PRO A 368 -8.97 44.23 5.26
CA PRO A 368 -9.08 45.56 5.81
C PRO A 368 -9.08 46.52 4.62
N SER A 369 -10.09 47.39 4.51
CA SER A 369 -10.07 48.48 3.54
C SER A 369 -8.81 49.30 3.82
N ALA A 370 -7.85 49.26 2.90
CA ALA A 370 -6.57 49.92 3.10
C ALA A 370 -6.82 51.42 3.39
N PRO A 371 -6.20 52.00 4.43
CA PRO A 371 -6.24 53.45 4.60
C PRO A 371 -5.65 54.08 3.34
N ALA A 372 -6.37 55.03 2.76
CA ALA A 372 -5.91 55.73 1.57
C ALA A 372 -4.72 56.63 1.92
N ASN A 373 -3.74 56.66 1.01
CA ASN A 373 -2.53 57.49 1.04
C ASN A 373 -1.50 57.12 2.13
N ASP A 374 -0.47 56.39 1.71
CA ASP A 374 0.92 56.77 2.00
C ASP A 374 1.80 56.29 0.84
N VAL A 375 2.49 57.22 0.17
CA VAL A 375 3.33 56.92 -1.00
C VAL A 375 4.75 56.60 -0.51
N VAL A 376 4.97 55.33 -0.14
CA VAL A 376 6.31 54.83 0.18
C VAL A 376 7.06 54.52 -1.11
N GLU A 377 8.16 55.22 -1.34
CA GLU A 377 9.00 55.10 -2.54
C GLU A 377 9.59 53.68 -2.68
N ALA A 378 9.52 53.12 -3.89
CA ALA A 378 9.85 51.72 -4.13
C ALA A 378 11.37 51.50 -4.22
N ALA A 379 11.94 50.87 -3.20
CA ALA A 379 13.34 50.40 -3.23
C ALA A 379 13.57 49.46 -4.43
N PRO A 380 14.74 49.54 -5.12
CA PRO A 380 14.95 48.89 -6.41
C PRO A 380 14.93 47.35 -6.33
N ILE A 381 14.24 46.73 -7.28
CA ILE A 381 14.11 45.27 -7.40
C ILE A 381 15.45 44.67 -7.85
N VAL A 382 16.16 44.02 -6.93
CA VAL A 382 17.34 43.20 -7.26
C VAL A 382 16.88 41.80 -7.67
N GLU A 383 16.97 41.47 -8.96
CA GLU A 383 16.63 40.13 -9.44
C GLU A 383 17.62 39.06 -8.92
N PRO A 384 17.14 37.95 -8.31
CA PRO A 384 18.01 36.88 -7.84
C PRO A 384 18.48 35.98 -8.99
N VAL A 385 19.72 36.20 -9.46
CA VAL A 385 20.35 35.44 -10.55
C VAL A 385 20.34 33.92 -10.28
N ARG A 386 19.50 33.21 -11.04
CA ARG A 386 19.08 31.83 -10.76
C ARG A 386 20.09 30.76 -11.22
N LYS A 387 21.24 30.63 -10.54
CA LYS A 387 22.29 29.65 -10.89
C LYS A 387 21.85 28.19 -10.64
N ARG A 388 21.48 27.48 -11.73
CA ARG A 388 20.91 26.12 -11.76
C ARG A 388 21.95 25.02 -11.49
N ASN A 389 22.43 24.90 -10.26
CA ASN A 389 23.49 23.97 -9.85
C ASN A 389 23.05 22.49 -9.80
N ARG A 390 22.96 21.81 -10.95
CA ARG A 390 22.80 20.34 -11.02
C ARG A 390 24.08 19.54 -10.74
N LEU A 391 25.25 20.18 -10.72
CA LEU A 391 26.58 19.54 -10.60
C LEU A 391 27.00 19.14 -9.17
N ARG A 392 26.31 19.61 -8.12
CA ARG A 392 26.78 19.43 -6.73
C ARG A 392 26.80 17.99 -6.23
N THR A 393 26.00 17.08 -6.81
CA THR A 393 25.96 15.67 -6.36
C THR A 393 27.21 14.89 -6.77
N ALA A 394 27.79 15.19 -7.94
CA ALA A 394 28.99 14.51 -8.45
C ALA A 394 30.29 15.00 -7.78
N ALA A 395 30.30 16.24 -7.28
CA ALA A 395 31.47 16.81 -6.63
C ALA A 395 31.87 16.06 -5.33
N PHE A 396 30.88 15.59 -4.55
CA PHE A 396 31.15 14.91 -3.28
C PHE A 396 31.64 13.47 -3.44
N THR A 397 31.23 12.75 -4.50
CA THR A 397 31.78 11.42 -4.81
C THR A 397 33.22 11.51 -5.29
N ILE A 398 33.59 12.57 -6.02
CA ILE A 398 34.98 12.80 -6.45
C ILE A 398 35.85 13.24 -5.27
N LEU A 399 35.36 14.13 -4.39
CA LEU A 399 36.12 14.62 -3.23
C LEU A 399 36.42 13.52 -2.20
N GLY A 400 35.53 12.54 -2.05
CA GLY A 400 35.81 11.34 -1.25
C GLY A 400 36.87 10.41 -1.85
N LEU A 401 37.06 10.47 -3.17
CA LEU A 401 38.04 9.67 -3.91
C LEU A 401 39.43 10.33 -3.89
N THR A 402 39.50 11.67 -3.98
CA THR A 402 40.77 12.41 -3.95
C THR A 402 41.38 12.53 -2.55
N LEU A 403 40.59 12.58 -1.49
CA LEU A 403 41.09 12.59 -0.10
C LEU A 403 41.54 11.21 0.42
N GLY A 404 41.23 10.11 -0.29
CA GLY A 404 41.71 8.77 0.07
C GLY A 404 43.16 8.49 -0.37
N LEU A 405 43.61 9.12 -1.46
CA LEU A 405 44.93 8.87 -2.06
C LEU A 405 46.16 9.23 -1.18
N PRO A 406 46.22 10.35 -0.42
CA PRO A 406 47.42 10.66 0.38
C PRO A 406 47.66 9.69 1.55
N ALA A 407 46.66 8.92 1.98
CA ALA A 407 46.82 7.91 3.03
C ALA A 407 47.64 6.70 2.57
N LEU A 408 47.62 6.38 1.27
CA LEU A 408 48.33 5.20 0.72
C LEU A 408 49.85 5.41 0.66
N ALA A 409 50.30 6.66 0.45
CA ALA A 409 51.72 7.00 0.35
C ALA A 409 52.51 6.76 1.66
N LEU A 410 51.84 6.87 2.82
CA LEU A 410 52.46 6.70 4.13
C LEU A 410 52.68 5.23 4.55
N VAL A 411 52.05 4.26 3.88
CA VAL A 411 52.14 2.83 4.23
C VAL A 411 53.26 2.12 3.45
N ILE A 412 53.66 2.65 2.29
CA ILE A 412 54.68 2.04 1.40
C ILE A 412 56.09 2.61 1.68
N GLY A 413 56.19 3.79 2.30
CA GLY A 413 57.42 4.59 2.38
C GLY A 413 58.39 4.32 3.54
N SER A 414 58.67 3.06 3.94
CA SER A 414 59.77 2.74 4.88
C SER A 414 60.15 1.25 4.88
N GLY A 415 61.35 0.88 4.40
CA GLY A 415 61.70 -0.55 4.27
C GLY A 415 63.14 -0.98 3.95
N LYS A 416 64.17 -0.12 4.13
CA LYS A 416 65.65 -0.39 4.12
C LYS A 416 66.30 -1.35 3.08
N GLN A 417 67.40 -0.86 2.52
CA GLN A 417 68.38 -1.61 1.71
C GLN A 417 68.99 -2.84 2.41
N LYS A 418 69.36 -3.87 1.63
CA LYS A 418 70.75 -4.37 1.58
C LYS A 418 71.09 -5.03 0.22
N SER A 419 72.38 -5.26 -0.01
CA SER A 419 73.06 -5.56 -1.28
C SER A 419 73.01 -7.02 -1.75
N ASP A 420 73.06 -7.23 -3.06
CA ASP A 420 73.44 -8.50 -3.70
C ASP A 420 74.88 -8.92 -3.40
N THR A 421 75.15 -10.22 -3.22
CA THR A 421 76.19 -10.97 -3.97
C THR A 421 76.21 -12.48 -3.66
N GLY A 422 76.23 -13.30 -4.72
CA GLY A 422 77.15 -14.44 -4.81
C GLY A 422 76.75 -15.85 -4.34
N LEU A 423 76.95 -16.82 -5.26
CA LEU A 423 77.33 -18.23 -5.07
C LEU A 423 76.29 -19.29 -4.58
N GLN A 424 76.17 -20.34 -5.41
CA GLN A 424 75.70 -21.71 -5.09
C GLN A 424 76.96 -22.62 -4.83
N PRO A 425 76.94 -23.99 -4.73
CA PRO A 425 75.82 -24.96 -4.86
C PRO A 425 75.82 -26.24 -3.96
N ASN A 426 74.68 -26.95 -4.02
CA ASN A 426 74.51 -28.43 -4.01
C ASN A 426 74.78 -29.31 -2.75
N LEU A 427 74.24 -30.54 -2.86
CA LEU A 427 74.48 -31.80 -2.12
C LEU A 427 73.77 -31.98 -0.74
N VAL A 428 73.32 -33.18 -0.32
CA VAL A 428 72.79 -34.40 -1.02
C VAL A 428 72.19 -35.40 0.00
N LEU A 429 71.13 -36.16 -0.37
CA LEU A 429 70.57 -37.36 0.33
C LEU A 429 70.18 -37.15 1.84
N GLU A 430 69.64 -38.07 2.66
CA GLU A 430 69.07 -39.45 2.60
C GLU A 430 67.96 -39.47 3.71
N THR A 431 66.72 -39.96 3.57
CA THR A 431 66.19 -41.35 3.42
C THR A 431 65.63 -41.98 4.73
N SER A 432 64.40 -42.53 4.64
CA SER A 432 63.74 -43.54 5.51
C SER A 432 63.25 -43.20 6.94
N GLY A 433 62.30 -44.02 7.43
CA GLY A 433 61.74 -43.96 8.80
C GLY A 433 60.22 -43.63 8.90
N THR A 434 59.31 -44.19 8.08
CA THR A 434 58.66 -45.51 8.27
C THR A 434 58.34 -45.93 9.70
N LEU A 435 57.04 -45.93 10.06
CA LEU A 435 56.22 -46.93 10.78
C LEU A 435 54.94 -46.21 11.28
N SER A 436 53.74 -46.54 10.79
CA SER A 436 52.86 -47.64 11.25
C SER A 436 52.39 -47.44 12.69
N ALA A 437 51.15 -47.04 12.95
CA ALA A 437 49.91 -47.85 12.96
C ALA A 437 49.34 -47.82 14.41
N ASP A 438 48.10 -48.20 14.74
CA ASP A 438 47.09 -48.97 13.99
C ASP A 438 45.63 -48.68 14.48
N THR A 439 44.62 -49.15 13.74
CA THR A 439 43.32 -49.69 14.20
C THR A 439 42.40 -48.77 15.05
N ALA A 440 41.30 -48.17 14.53
CA ALA A 440 40.01 -48.72 14.06
C ALA A 440 38.94 -48.89 15.20
N ALA A 441 37.63 -49.10 14.98
CA ALA A 441 36.87 -49.50 13.78
C ALA A 441 35.37 -49.07 13.77
N SER A 442 34.72 -49.26 12.60
CA SER A 442 33.25 -49.48 12.38
C SER A 442 32.27 -48.31 12.58
N SER A 443 31.12 -48.19 11.88
CA SER A 443 30.49 -48.84 10.68
C SER A 443 29.13 -48.13 10.39
N ALA A 444 28.44 -48.09 9.25
CA ALA A 444 28.48 -48.59 7.85
C ALA A 444 27.81 -47.49 6.94
N GLN A 445 27.64 -47.47 5.60
CA GLN A 445 27.27 -48.41 4.52
C GLN A 445 25.88 -49.08 4.69
N GLY A 446 24.99 -49.24 3.69
CA GLY A 446 24.91 -48.90 2.25
C GLY A 446 23.69 -49.62 1.60
N ALA A 447 23.37 -49.58 0.29
CA ALA A 447 23.63 -48.61 -0.79
C ALA A 447 22.87 -49.00 -2.12
N ASN A 448 21.99 -48.14 -2.64
CA ASN A 448 21.43 -48.12 -4.03
C ASN A 448 20.51 -49.28 -4.56
N PRO A 449 19.80 -49.09 -5.73
CA PRO A 449 18.68 -49.91 -6.27
C PRO A 449 19.04 -50.53 -7.67
N PRO A 450 18.17 -50.76 -8.71
CA PRO A 450 16.69 -50.76 -8.91
C PRO A 450 16.16 -51.98 -9.78
N LEU A 451 15.06 -51.79 -10.55
CA LEU A 451 14.50 -52.62 -11.67
C LEU A 451 13.66 -53.86 -11.24
N LEU A 452 12.57 -54.33 -11.90
CA LEU A 452 11.82 -54.00 -13.15
C LEU A 452 10.27 -54.27 -12.90
N GLN A 453 9.27 -54.45 -13.79
CA GLN A 453 9.16 -54.73 -15.25
C GLN A 453 7.95 -54.01 -15.94
N SER A 454 6.80 -54.68 -16.17
CA SER A 454 5.71 -54.33 -17.14
C SER A 454 4.37 -55.02 -16.77
N THR A 455 3.22 -55.00 -17.48
CA THR A 455 2.85 -54.71 -18.90
C THR A 455 1.32 -54.47 -19.03
N ASP A 456 0.87 -53.72 -20.07
CA ASP A 456 -0.42 -53.85 -20.81
C ASP A 456 -1.80 -53.83 -20.09
N ALA A 457 -2.97 -53.78 -20.76
CA ALA A 457 -3.41 -52.93 -21.89
C ALA A 457 -4.96 -52.97 -22.06
N ARG A 458 -5.55 -51.87 -22.58
CA ARG A 458 -6.72 -51.79 -23.49
C ARG A 458 -7.89 -52.82 -23.36
N ALA A 459 -9.06 -52.38 -22.87
CA ALA A 459 -10.39 -52.65 -23.51
C ALA A 459 -11.59 -51.92 -22.87
N THR A 460 -12.47 -51.39 -23.72
CA THR A 460 -13.94 -51.31 -23.56
C THR A 460 -14.57 -52.11 -24.72
N PRO A 461 -15.90 -52.36 -24.82
CA PRO A 461 -17.02 -52.07 -23.91
C PRO A 461 -17.82 -53.35 -23.54
N VAL A 462 -19.05 -53.24 -23.01
CA VAL A 462 -20.27 -53.96 -23.50
C VAL A 462 -21.54 -53.46 -22.79
N SER A 463 -22.68 -53.66 -23.47
CA SER A 463 -24.11 -53.45 -23.11
C SER A 463 -24.54 -54.00 -21.72
N THR A 464 -25.73 -53.71 -21.15
CA THR A 464 -27.07 -53.51 -21.75
C THR A 464 -28.01 -52.55 -20.98
N SER A 465 -28.91 -51.92 -21.74
CA SER A 465 -30.24 -51.44 -21.30
C SER A 465 -31.32 -52.43 -21.81
N PRO A 466 -32.65 -52.20 -21.63
CA PRO A 466 -33.38 -51.34 -20.69
C PRO A 466 -34.51 -52.10 -19.93
N ILE A 467 -35.24 -51.42 -19.04
CA ILE A 467 -36.69 -51.66 -18.85
C ILE A 467 -37.40 -50.32 -18.93
N ALA A 468 -38.56 -50.29 -19.58
CA ALA A 468 -39.35 -49.08 -19.81
C ALA A 468 -40.76 -49.22 -19.20
N THR A 469 -41.32 -48.09 -18.75
CA THR A 469 -42.76 -47.90 -18.66
C THR A 469 -43.09 -46.57 -19.32
N SER A 470 -43.73 -46.64 -20.49
CA SER A 470 -44.23 -45.48 -21.20
C SER A 470 -45.58 -45.04 -20.66
N HIS A 471 -45.86 -43.73 -20.70
CA HIS A 471 -47.18 -43.26 -21.09
C HIS A 471 -47.02 -42.06 -22.02
N ASP A 472 -47.58 -42.20 -23.22
CA ASP A 472 -47.67 -41.18 -24.27
C ASP A 472 -48.87 -40.26 -23.99
N LEU A 473 -48.75 -39.00 -24.39
CA LEU A 473 -49.85 -38.31 -25.06
C LEU A 473 -49.29 -37.26 -26.02
N THR A 474 -49.59 -37.43 -27.29
CA THR A 474 -48.99 -36.69 -28.40
C THR A 474 -49.62 -35.31 -28.60
N ARG A 475 -48.82 -34.30 -28.98
CA ARG A 475 -49.32 -33.22 -29.84
C ARG A 475 -48.24 -32.77 -30.84
N SER A 476 -48.61 -32.81 -32.11
CA SER A 476 -47.73 -32.55 -33.25
C SER A 476 -47.63 -31.07 -33.60
N GLU A 477 -46.57 -30.73 -34.35
CA GLU A 477 -46.42 -29.53 -35.20
C GLU A 477 -46.33 -28.17 -34.48
N SER A 478 -45.67 -27.14 -35.04
CA SER A 478 -45.19 -26.95 -36.42
C SER A 478 -43.82 -26.25 -36.47
N ILE A 479 -43.14 -26.34 -37.62
CA ILE A 479 -42.02 -25.45 -37.96
C ILE A 479 -42.62 -24.21 -38.65
N VAL A 480 -42.46 -23.03 -38.04
CA VAL A 480 -42.65 -21.73 -38.69
C VAL A 480 -41.48 -20.84 -38.32
N GLY A 481 -40.83 -20.23 -39.31
CA GLY A 481 -39.79 -19.24 -39.07
C GLY A 481 -40.40 -17.92 -38.60
N GLY A 482 -40.12 -17.54 -37.35
CA GLY A 482 -40.42 -16.20 -36.86
C GLY A 482 -39.43 -15.18 -37.42
N GLU A 483 -39.92 -14.04 -37.90
CA GLU A 483 -39.06 -12.93 -38.32
C GLU A 483 -38.31 -12.35 -37.10
N GLU A 484 -37.00 -12.15 -37.21
CA GLU A 484 -36.22 -11.49 -36.15
C GLU A 484 -36.79 -10.09 -35.88
N GLU A 485 -37.25 -9.85 -34.64
CA GLU A 485 -37.84 -8.58 -34.21
C GLU A 485 -36.75 -7.49 -34.09
N ARG A 486 -36.41 -6.88 -35.24
CA ARG A 486 -35.31 -5.93 -35.42
C ARG A 486 -35.51 -4.62 -34.65
N THR A 487 -35.30 -4.67 -33.35
CA THR A 487 -35.37 -3.51 -32.47
C THR A 487 -34.19 -2.58 -32.74
N VAL A 488 -34.48 -1.38 -33.23
CA VAL A 488 -33.48 -0.31 -33.43
C VAL A 488 -33.12 0.29 -32.08
N ARG A 489 -31.82 0.37 -31.77
CA ARG A 489 -31.27 0.89 -30.51
C ARG A 489 -30.08 1.82 -30.76
N TYR A 490 -29.67 2.53 -29.72
CA TYR A 490 -28.57 3.50 -29.73
C TYR A 490 -27.48 3.11 -28.73
N THR A 491 -26.21 3.41 -29.04
CA THR A 491 -25.06 3.11 -28.16
C THR A 491 -24.80 4.22 -27.14
N LYS A 492 -24.99 3.95 -25.84
CA LYS A 492 -24.85 4.94 -24.74
C LYS A 492 -23.43 5.46 -24.55
N THR A 493 -22.43 4.70 -25.00
CA THR A 493 -21.00 5.00 -24.89
C THR A 493 -20.27 4.49 -26.13
N MET A 494 -19.01 4.89 -26.31
CA MET A 494 -18.10 4.14 -27.18
C MET A 494 -18.01 2.70 -26.67
N VAL A 495 -18.13 1.71 -27.56
CA VAL A 495 -18.32 0.29 -27.21
C VAL A 495 -17.67 -0.65 -28.22
N ASN A 496 -17.07 -1.73 -27.72
CA ASN A 496 -16.43 -2.76 -28.54
C ASN A 496 -17.46 -3.76 -29.08
N LEU A 497 -17.59 -3.84 -30.40
CA LEU A 497 -18.31 -4.91 -31.10
C LEU A 497 -17.44 -6.17 -31.14
N ARG A 498 -17.95 -7.31 -30.71
CA ARG A 498 -17.18 -8.56 -30.56
C ARG A 498 -17.71 -9.72 -31.41
N GLU A 499 -16.89 -10.74 -31.61
CA GLU A 499 -17.29 -11.94 -32.37
C GLU A 499 -18.32 -12.82 -31.63
N GLY A 500 -18.32 -12.79 -30.30
CA GLY A 500 -19.20 -13.61 -29.45
C GLY A 500 -19.68 -12.91 -28.17
N PRO A 501 -20.68 -13.47 -27.49
CA PRO A 501 -21.30 -12.89 -26.29
C PRO A 501 -20.39 -13.04 -25.06
N GLY A 502 -19.41 -12.15 -24.91
CA GLY A 502 -18.50 -12.14 -23.76
C GLY A 502 -17.25 -11.27 -23.94
N THR A 503 -16.64 -10.87 -22.83
CA THR A 503 -15.40 -10.05 -22.82
C THR A 503 -14.16 -10.80 -23.31
N LYS A 504 -14.22 -12.13 -23.42
CA LYS A 504 -13.12 -13.00 -23.90
C LYS A 504 -13.05 -13.15 -25.42
N PHE A 505 -14.11 -12.82 -26.17
CA PHE A 505 -14.13 -12.91 -27.63
C PHE A 505 -13.40 -11.72 -28.27
N ALA A 506 -12.83 -11.90 -29.47
CA ALA A 506 -12.09 -10.85 -30.17
C ALA A 506 -12.98 -9.63 -30.48
N VAL A 507 -12.34 -8.46 -30.60
CA VAL A 507 -12.99 -7.19 -30.92
C VAL A 507 -12.92 -6.98 -32.43
N VAL A 508 -14.09 -6.96 -33.08
CA VAL A 508 -14.26 -6.75 -34.53
C VAL A 508 -14.14 -5.26 -34.88
N ALA A 509 -14.71 -4.40 -34.03
CA ALA A 509 -14.70 -2.95 -34.22
C ALA A 509 -14.92 -2.21 -32.88
N VAL A 510 -14.57 -0.93 -32.85
CA VAL A 510 -15.03 0.00 -31.81
C VAL A 510 -16.07 0.93 -32.44
N ILE A 511 -17.27 0.95 -31.86
CA ILE A 511 -18.41 1.75 -32.30
C ILE A 511 -18.53 2.97 -31.39
N GLN A 512 -18.86 4.13 -31.97
CA GLN A 512 -18.94 5.38 -31.23
C GLN A 512 -20.23 5.48 -30.43
N LYS A 513 -20.26 6.41 -29.45
CA LYS A 513 -21.49 6.81 -28.76
C LYS A 513 -22.51 7.35 -29.79
N ASP A 514 -23.80 7.17 -29.50
CA ASP A 514 -24.96 7.64 -30.26
C ASP A 514 -25.09 7.04 -31.67
N THR A 515 -24.36 5.94 -31.94
CA THR A 515 -24.50 5.17 -33.18
C THR A 515 -25.76 4.30 -33.11
N VAL A 516 -26.54 4.32 -34.19
CA VAL A 516 -27.72 3.46 -34.38
C VAL A 516 -27.27 2.02 -34.66
N VAL A 517 -27.92 1.05 -34.00
CA VAL A 517 -27.68 -0.39 -34.20
C VAL A 517 -29.00 -1.16 -34.20
N SER A 518 -29.12 -2.18 -35.05
CA SER A 518 -30.28 -3.09 -35.05
C SER A 518 -29.96 -4.35 -34.28
N VAL A 519 -30.74 -4.66 -33.23
CA VAL A 519 -30.63 -5.93 -32.50
C VAL A 519 -31.20 -7.07 -33.36
N LEU A 520 -30.54 -8.22 -33.34
CA LEU A 520 -30.93 -9.44 -34.05
C LEU A 520 -31.25 -10.59 -33.08
N GLU A 521 -30.40 -10.77 -32.06
CA GLU A 521 -30.45 -11.90 -31.11
C GLU A 521 -30.07 -11.37 -29.72
N VAL A 522 -30.69 -11.85 -28.64
CA VAL A 522 -30.28 -11.53 -27.25
C VAL A 522 -29.97 -12.81 -26.50
N LYS A 523 -28.77 -12.88 -25.90
CA LYS A 523 -28.24 -14.08 -25.25
C LYS A 523 -27.64 -13.72 -23.90
N GLY A 524 -28.48 -13.80 -22.86
CA GLY A 524 -28.14 -13.32 -21.52
C GLY A 524 -27.86 -11.81 -21.53
N GLY A 525 -26.75 -11.39 -20.92
CA GLY A 525 -26.33 -9.99 -20.85
C GLY A 525 -25.77 -9.38 -22.15
N TRP A 526 -25.83 -10.09 -23.28
CA TRP A 526 -25.27 -9.66 -24.57
C TRP A 526 -26.33 -9.68 -25.67
N SER A 527 -26.26 -8.69 -26.56
CA SER A 527 -27.09 -8.57 -27.75
C SER A 527 -26.22 -8.64 -28.98
N ARG A 528 -26.64 -9.44 -29.96
CA ARG A 528 -26.08 -9.47 -31.30
C ARG A 528 -26.69 -8.33 -32.09
N VAL A 529 -25.85 -7.46 -32.64
CA VAL A 529 -26.24 -6.24 -33.32
C VAL A 529 -25.63 -6.17 -34.72
N ARG A 530 -26.36 -5.52 -35.61
CA ARG A 530 -25.89 -5.04 -36.92
C ARG A 530 -25.70 -3.54 -36.85
N VAL A 531 -24.53 -3.07 -37.28
CA VAL A 531 -24.21 -1.64 -37.41
C VAL A 531 -24.31 -1.24 -38.88
N ASP A 532 -23.57 -1.96 -39.72
CA ASP A 532 -23.61 -1.89 -41.19
C ASP A 532 -23.81 -3.30 -41.76
N GLU A 533 -24.11 -3.43 -43.05
CA GLU A 533 -24.16 -4.74 -43.74
C GLU A 533 -22.91 -5.61 -43.47
N LYS A 534 -21.74 -4.97 -43.43
CA LYS A 534 -20.43 -5.61 -43.22
C LYS A 534 -19.97 -5.64 -41.76
N LYS A 535 -20.76 -5.12 -40.80
CA LYS A 535 -20.40 -5.05 -39.37
C LYS A 535 -21.51 -5.63 -38.51
N ASN A 536 -21.40 -6.92 -38.23
CA ASN A 536 -22.27 -7.68 -37.33
C ASN A 536 -21.43 -8.24 -36.17
N GLY A 537 -21.97 -8.29 -34.96
CA GLY A 537 -21.25 -8.81 -33.79
C GLY A 537 -22.04 -8.62 -32.49
N TRP A 538 -21.39 -8.76 -31.34
CA TRP A 538 -22.02 -8.71 -30.02
C TRP A 538 -21.61 -7.49 -29.20
N MET A 539 -22.57 -6.92 -28.47
CA MET A 539 -22.41 -5.85 -27.49
C MET A 539 -23.08 -6.22 -26.17
N ALA A 540 -22.67 -5.59 -25.06
CA ALA A 540 -23.32 -5.80 -23.76
C ALA A 540 -24.63 -5.00 -23.65
N ASN A 541 -25.70 -5.60 -23.13
CA ASN A 541 -27.03 -4.98 -23.09
C ASN A 541 -27.05 -3.64 -22.32
N SER A 542 -26.17 -3.48 -21.33
CA SER A 542 -25.99 -2.24 -20.57
C SER A 542 -25.58 -1.05 -21.44
N THR A 543 -24.81 -1.29 -22.52
CA THR A 543 -24.26 -0.25 -23.41
C THR A 543 -25.22 0.22 -24.51
N ILE A 544 -26.38 -0.41 -24.67
CA ILE A 544 -27.39 -0.06 -25.68
C ILE A 544 -28.69 0.44 -25.04
N SER A 545 -29.47 1.21 -25.81
CA SER A 545 -30.59 2.03 -25.35
C SER A 545 -31.72 2.10 -26.37
N ASP A 546 -32.97 2.23 -25.94
CA ASP A 546 -34.12 2.51 -26.83
C ASP A 546 -34.27 4.01 -27.18
N ARG A 547 -33.34 4.84 -26.69
CA ARG A 547 -33.24 6.29 -26.97
C ARG A 547 -31.77 6.68 -27.11
N PRO A 548 -31.41 7.66 -27.97
CA PRO A 548 -30.08 8.27 -27.97
C PRO A 548 -29.76 8.92 -26.61
#